data_AF-A0A4Q9QV05-F1
#
_entry.id   AF-A0A4Q9QV05-F1
#
_cell.length_a   1.000
_cell.length_b   1.000
_cell.length_c   1.000
_cell.angle_alpha   90.00
_cell.angle_beta   90.00
_cell.angle_gamma   90.00
#
_symmetry.space_group_name_H-M   'P 1'
#
loop_
_entity.id
_entity.type
_entity.pdbx_description
1 polymer ?
#
loop_
_entity_poly.entity_id
_entity_poly.type
_entity_poly.pdbx_seq_one_letter_code
_entity_poly.pdbx_strand_id
1 'polypeptide(L)'
;AGPNASRVHFIQTYVFTENNSAKGDSVLAALKQRFPEIKSLADVTPAVGIANAYDAMYLAAAAIEKAGDTQGSKVRDGFYAIDSYQGLIKDYQQPFTPSKHDALGPDDYVFTQFVDGRIVPLAP
;
A
#
# COMPACT_ATOMS: atom_id res chain seq x y z
N ALA A 1 5.59 -9.44 17.79
CA ALA A 1 5.55 -10.76 17.14
C ALA A 1 5.87 -11.86 18.17
N GLY A 2 5.46 -13.11 17.94
CA GLY A 2 5.71 -14.23 18.87
C GLY A 2 7.12 -14.83 18.78
N PRO A 3 7.49 -15.78 19.66
CA PRO A 3 8.85 -16.32 19.78
C PRO A 3 9.44 -16.95 18.51
N ASN A 4 8.60 -17.37 17.56
CA ASN A 4 9.02 -18.00 16.31
C ASN A 4 9.02 -17.07 15.09
N ALA A 5 8.75 -15.77 15.27
CA ALA A 5 8.55 -14.83 14.16
C ALA A 5 9.79 -14.70 13.26
N SER A 6 11.00 -14.80 13.82
CA SER A 6 12.27 -14.76 13.07
C SER A 6 12.50 -15.97 12.17
N ARG A 7 11.65 -17.01 12.25
CA ARG A 7 11.76 -18.24 11.44
C ARG A 7 10.81 -18.25 10.25
N VAL A 8 10.08 -17.16 10.02
CA VAL A 8 9.04 -17.07 8.99
C VAL A 8 9.47 -16.09 7.91
N HIS A 9 9.46 -16.57 6.67
CA HIS A 9 9.43 -15.72 5.49
C HIS A 9 7.99 -15.53 5.06
N PHE A 10 7.61 -14.30 4.74
CA PHE A 10 6.24 -13.96 4.34
C PHE A 10 6.25 -12.82 3.34
N ILE A 11 5.17 -12.72 2.58
CA ILE A 11 5.02 -11.71 1.54
C ILE A 11 4.34 -10.47 2.10
N GLN A 12 4.72 -9.32 1.57
CA GLN A 12 4.07 -8.04 1.78
C GLN A 12 3.92 -7.35 0.43
N THR A 13 2.98 -6.41 0.30
CA THR A 13 2.94 -5.51 -0.86
C THR A 13 3.60 -4.16 -0.58
N TYR A 14 3.96 -3.90 0.68
CA TYR A 14 4.68 -2.71 1.08
C TYR A 14 5.39 -2.88 2.42
N VAL A 15 6.57 -2.27 2.54
CA VAL A 15 7.34 -2.14 3.78
C VAL A 15 7.95 -0.74 3.79
N PHE A 16 7.84 0.00 4.90
CA PHE A 16 8.64 1.21 5.07
C PHE A 16 10.09 0.82 5.35
N THR A 17 11.03 1.45 4.64
CA THR A 17 12.47 1.30 4.86
C THR A 17 13.10 2.65 5.17
N GLU A 18 14.41 2.67 5.37
CA GLU A 18 15.17 3.93 5.47
C GLU A 18 15.28 4.65 4.11
N ASN A 19 14.99 3.96 3.01
CA ASN A 19 15.05 4.48 1.63
C ASN A 19 13.67 4.33 0.96
N ASN A 20 12.69 5.15 1.35
CA ASN A 20 11.37 5.14 0.71
C ASN A 20 11.36 6.00 -0.56
N SER A 21 10.27 5.90 -1.32
CA SER A 21 9.93 6.94 -2.28
C SER A 21 9.60 8.25 -1.56
N ALA A 22 9.64 9.38 -2.28
CA ALA A 22 9.22 10.68 -1.72
C ALA A 22 7.79 10.66 -1.15
N LYS A 23 6.89 9.87 -1.76
CA LYS A 23 5.53 9.66 -1.24
C LYS A 23 5.56 8.85 0.06
N GLY A 24 6.37 7.79 0.12
CA GLY A 24 6.55 7.00 1.34
C GLY A 24 7.09 7.82 2.51
N ASP A 25 8.08 8.68 2.26
CA ASP A 25 8.60 9.59 3.29
C ASP A 25 7.53 10.59 3.76
N SER A 26 6.74 11.15 2.83
CA SER A 26 5.64 12.05 3.18
C SER A 26 4.56 11.36 4.01
N VAL A 27 4.19 10.13 3.68
CA VAL A 27 3.19 9.35 4.44
C VAL A 27 3.75 8.99 5.81
N LEU A 28 5.01 8.55 5.90
CA LEU A 28 5.66 8.25 7.16
C LEU A 28 5.74 9.48 8.09
N ALA A 29 6.05 10.65 7.53
CA ALA A 29 6.06 11.91 8.27
C ALA A 29 4.67 12.25 8.80
N ALA A 30 3.62 12.14 7.97
CA ALA A 30 2.25 12.38 8.38
C ALA A 30 1.76 11.39 9.46
N LEU A 31 2.15 10.11 9.37
CA LEU A 31 1.87 9.10 10.38
C LEU A 31 2.50 9.47 11.73
N LYS A 32 3.80 9.80 11.75
CA LYS A 32 4.51 10.23 12.97
C LYS A 32 3.90 11.48 13.59
N GLN A 33 3.42 12.42 12.77
CA GLN A 33 2.74 13.62 13.25
C GLN A 33 1.39 13.30 13.88
N ARG A 34 0.63 12.36 13.29
CA ARG A 34 -0.74 12.04 13.73
C ARG A 34 -0.80 11.11 14.93
N PHE A 35 0.18 10.21 15.04
CA PHE A 35 0.25 9.10 15.98
C PHE A 35 1.57 9.15 16.77
N PRO A 36 1.61 9.82 17.93
CA PRO A 36 2.83 9.98 18.75
C PRO A 36 3.48 8.66 19.23
N GLU A 37 2.75 7.55 19.20
CA GLU A 37 3.24 6.21 19.46
C GLU A 37 4.22 5.71 18.38
N ILE A 38 4.19 6.29 17.18
CA ILE A 38 5.11 5.95 16.09
C ILE A 38 6.43 6.69 16.30
N LYS A 39 7.40 6.01 16.90
CA LYS A 39 8.74 6.57 17.19
C LYS A 39 9.79 6.12 16.17
N SER A 40 9.57 4.94 15.57
CA SER A 40 10.48 4.27 14.64
C SER A 40 9.70 3.53 13.57
N LEU A 41 10.40 3.00 12.55
CA LEU A 41 9.79 2.13 11.54
C LEU A 41 9.16 0.87 12.13
N ALA A 42 9.68 0.37 13.26
CA ALA A 42 9.15 -0.80 13.95
C ALA A 42 7.71 -0.59 14.47
N ASP A 43 7.35 0.66 14.76
CA ASP A 43 6.05 1.03 15.31
C ASP A 43 4.97 1.16 14.22
N VAL A 44 5.38 1.18 12.94
CA VAL A 44 4.45 1.26 11.79
C VAL A 44 3.98 -0.15 11.40
N THR A 45 3.10 -0.72 12.22
CA THR A 45 2.65 -2.10 12.06
C THR A 45 1.11 -2.22 11.98
N PRO A 46 0.56 -2.96 10.99
CA PRO A 46 1.24 -3.53 9.83
C PRO A 46 1.34 -2.50 8.67
N ALA A 47 2.57 -2.15 8.25
CA ALA A 47 2.82 -1.22 7.14
C ALA A 47 2.07 -1.59 5.84
N VAL A 48 1.95 -2.89 5.56
CA VAL A 48 1.18 -3.41 4.41
C VAL A 48 -0.28 -2.95 4.45
N GLY A 49 -0.94 -2.99 5.60
CA GLY A 49 -2.35 -2.61 5.74
C GLY A 49 -2.54 -1.11 5.52
N ILE A 50 -1.58 -0.31 6.03
CA ILE A 50 -1.58 1.14 5.84
C ILE A 50 -1.46 1.49 4.35
N ALA A 51 -0.52 0.88 3.63
CA ALA A 51 -0.29 1.20 2.24
C ALA A 51 -1.46 0.78 1.33
N ASN A 52 -2.01 -0.43 1.52
CA ASN A 52 -3.18 -0.87 0.76
C ASN A 52 -4.39 0.03 1.03
N ALA A 53 -4.63 0.42 2.30
CA ALA A 53 -5.73 1.31 2.62
C ALA A 53 -5.53 2.72 2.04
N TYR A 54 -4.30 3.23 2.07
CA TYR A 54 -3.95 4.53 1.50
C TYR A 54 -4.22 4.54 -0.01
N ASP A 55 -3.64 3.62 -0.76
CA ASP A 55 -3.80 3.56 -2.21
C ASP A 55 -5.25 3.26 -2.61
N ALA A 56 -5.92 2.32 -1.93
CA ALA A 56 -7.32 2.01 -2.21
C ALA A 56 -8.25 3.20 -1.98
N MET A 57 -7.99 4.03 -0.97
CA MET A 57 -8.80 5.24 -0.71
C MET A 57 -8.66 6.25 -1.84
N TYR A 58 -7.44 6.50 -2.32
CA TYR A 58 -7.22 7.42 -3.43
C TYR A 58 -7.75 6.88 -4.76
N LEU A 59 -7.61 5.57 -5.01
CA LEU A 59 -8.20 4.94 -6.20
C LEU A 59 -9.74 5.01 -6.16
N ALA A 60 -10.36 4.82 -5.00
CA ALA A 60 -11.81 4.99 -4.85
C ALA A 60 -12.26 6.43 -5.08
N ALA A 61 -11.52 7.42 -4.56
CA ALA A 61 -11.79 8.83 -4.83
C ALA A 61 -11.68 9.14 -6.33
N ALA A 62 -10.61 8.69 -6.99
CA ALA A 62 -10.43 8.87 -8.43
C ALA A 62 -11.55 8.21 -9.25
N ALA A 63 -12.03 7.03 -8.85
CA ALA A 63 -13.15 6.36 -9.50
C ALA A 63 -14.44 7.17 -9.39
N ILE A 64 -14.72 7.74 -8.22
CA ILE A 64 -15.89 8.61 -8.00
C ILE A 64 -15.77 9.88 -8.86
N GLU A 65 -14.59 10.51 -8.92
CA GLU A 65 -14.34 11.68 -9.76
C GLU A 65 -14.54 11.37 -11.25
N LYS A 66 -14.02 10.24 -11.74
CA LYS A 66 -14.20 9.77 -13.12
C LYS A 66 -15.67 9.45 -13.43
N ALA A 67 -16.42 8.94 -12.45
CA ALA A 67 -17.84 8.63 -12.59
C ALA A 67 -18.73 9.89 -12.63
N GLY A 68 -18.33 10.96 -11.94
CA GLY A 68 -19.15 12.16 -11.75
C GLY A 68 -20.46 11.90 -10.99
N ASP A 69 -20.54 10.79 -10.27
CA ASP A 69 -21.74 10.24 -9.63
C ASP A 69 -21.32 9.25 -8.52
N THR A 70 -22.24 8.89 -7.64
CA THR A 70 -22.03 7.93 -6.54
C THR A 70 -22.87 6.66 -6.67
N GLN A 71 -23.65 6.51 -7.74
CA GLN A 71 -24.33 5.27 -8.10
C GLN A 71 -23.31 4.16 -8.34
N GLY A 72 -23.49 3.02 -7.67
CA GLY A 72 -22.47 1.96 -7.63
C GLY A 72 -22.02 1.44 -9.00
N SER A 73 -22.93 1.33 -9.98
CA SER A 73 -22.56 0.95 -11.35
C SER A 73 -21.66 1.98 -12.03
N LYS A 74 -21.95 3.27 -11.83
CA LYS A 74 -21.14 4.36 -12.37
C LYS A 74 -19.78 4.45 -11.68
N VAL A 75 -19.71 4.28 -10.36
CA VAL A 75 -18.44 4.24 -9.63
C VAL A 75 -17.58 3.07 -10.09
N ARG A 76 -18.17 1.88 -10.28
CA ARG A 76 -17.49 0.73 -10.88
C ARG A 76 -16.92 1.06 -12.26
N ASP A 77 -17.71 1.69 -13.13
CA ASP A 77 -17.24 2.10 -14.45
C ASP A 77 -16.16 3.20 -14.35
N GLY A 78 -16.22 4.05 -13.33
CA GLY A 78 -15.20 5.02 -12.96
C GLY A 78 -13.86 4.40 -12.59
N PHE A 79 -13.84 3.25 -11.90
CA PHE A 79 -12.61 2.49 -11.66
C PHE A 79 -11.94 2.06 -12.96
N TYR A 80 -12.71 1.62 -13.96
CA TYR A 80 -12.18 1.24 -15.27
C TYR A 80 -11.67 2.42 -16.10
N ALA A 81 -12.06 3.64 -15.73
CA ALA A 81 -11.66 4.88 -16.39
C ALA A 81 -10.42 5.54 -15.76
N ILE A 82 -9.81 4.92 -14.74
CA ILE A 82 -8.54 5.38 -14.16
C ILE A 82 -7.41 5.01 -15.11
N ASP A 83 -6.75 6.01 -15.69
CA ASP A 83 -5.62 5.80 -16.60
C ASP A 83 -4.34 5.44 -15.83
N SER A 84 -4.03 6.21 -14.77
CA SER A 84 -2.89 5.94 -13.90
C SER A 84 -3.07 6.58 -12.52
N TYR A 85 -2.34 6.06 -11.54
CA TYR A 85 -2.20 6.64 -10.21
C TYR A 85 -0.81 6.32 -9.65
N GLN A 86 -0.05 7.33 -9.27
CA GLN A 86 1.22 7.13 -8.57
C GLN A 86 0.90 6.76 -7.12
N GLY A 87 0.96 5.49 -6.77
CA GLY A 87 0.63 5.00 -5.44
C GLY A 87 1.81 4.93 -4.49
N LEU A 88 1.54 4.49 -3.28
CA LEU A 88 2.54 4.16 -2.28
C LEU A 88 3.16 2.77 -2.57
N ILE A 89 2.35 1.80 -2.98
CA ILE A 89 2.78 0.45 -3.34
C ILE A 89 3.55 0.47 -4.68
N LYS A 90 3.00 1.15 -5.68
CA LYS A 90 3.52 1.20 -7.04
C LYS A 90 2.94 2.37 -7.84
N ASP A 91 3.50 2.60 -9.02
CA ASP A 91 2.82 3.36 -10.07
C ASP A 91 1.80 2.46 -10.78
N TYR A 92 0.52 2.71 -10.53
CA TYR A 92 -0.58 2.01 -11.16
C TYR A 92 -0.80 2.54 -12.58
N GLN A 93 -0.82 1.63 -13.55
CA GLN A 93 -1.16 1.92 -14.95
C GLN A 93 -2.37 1.06 -15.32
N GLN A 94 -3.48 1.70 -15.67
CA GLN A 94 -4.79 1.09 -15.89
C GLN A 94 -5.10 0.01 -14.83
N PRO A 95 -5.27 0.40 -13.55
CA PRO A 95 -5.34 -0.55 -12.44
C PRO A 95 -6.51 -1.53 -12.55
N PHE A 96 -7.59 -1.14 -13.23
CA PHE A 96 -8.81 -1.93 -13.34
C PHE A 96 -9.32 -1.99 -14.78
N THR A 97 -9.87 -3.13 -15.15
CA THR A 97 -10.64 -3.34 -16.38
C THR A 97 -11.85 -4.22 -16.07
N PRO A 98 -12.87 -4.31 -16.95
CA PRO A 98 -14.00 -5.22 -16.73
C PRO A 98 -13.62 -6.70 -16.53
N SER A 99 -12.41 -7.11 -16.92
CA SER A 99 -11.88 -8.47 -16.73
C SER A 99 -10.78 -8.56 -15.66
N LYS A 100 -10.32 -7.44 -15.09
CA LYS A 100 -9.26 -7.39 -14.08
C LYS A 100 -9.63 -6.41 -12.96
N HIS A 101 -10.05 -6.95 -11.81
CA HIS A 101 -10.43 -6.16 -10.64
C HIS A 101 -9.36 -6.17 -9.53
N ASP A 102 -8.31 -6.98 -9.70
CA ASP A 102 -7.14 -6.94 -8.82
C ASP A 102 -6.05 -6.10 -9.48
N ALA A 103 -5.76 -4.94 -8.87
CA ALA A 103 -4.74 -4.01 -9.36
C ALA A 103 -3.32 -4.46 -8.98
N LEU A 104 -3.19 -5.44 -8.09
CA LEU A 104 -1.92 -6.01 -7.68
C LEU A 104 -1.66 -7.31 -8.45
N GLY A 105 -0.38 -7.58 -8.70
CA GLY A 105 0.09 -8.80 -9.35
C GLY A 105 1.25 -9.44 -8.59
N PRO A 106 1.73 -10.59 -9.07
CA PRO A 106 2.85 -11.31 -8.45
C PRO A 106 4.10 -10.44 -8.24
N ASP A 107 4.36 -9.51 -9.15
CA ASP A 107 5.53 -8.62 -9.11
C ASP A 107 5.43 -7.51 -8.05
N ASP A 108 4.25 -7.32 -7.45
CA ASP A 108 4.02 -6.32 -6.40
C ASP A 108 4.29 -6.87 -5.00
N TYR A 109 4.60 -8.17 -4.90
CA TYR A 109 4.93 -8.80 -3.62
C TYR A 109 6.43 -8.79 -3.37
N VAL A 110 6.80 -8.36 -2.17
CA VAL A 110 8.15 -8.47 -1.64
C VAL A 110 8.20 -9.56 -0.58
N PHE A 111 9.23 -10.40 -0.63
CA PHE A 111 9.53 -11.35 0.43
C PHE A 111 10.20 -10.64 1.60
N THR A 112 9.71 -10.91 2.81
CA THR A 112 10.13 -10.24 4.04
C THR A 112 10.32 -11.22 5.19
N GLN A 113 10.99 -10.76 6.24
CA GLN A 113 11.28 -11.51 7.47
C GLN A 113 11.26 -10.60 8.70
N PHE A 114 11.17 -11.18 9.89
CA PHE A 114 11.34 -10.44 11.14
C PHE A 114 12.80 -10.41 11.58
N VAL A 115 13.35 -9.20 11.78
CA VAL A 115 14.69 -8.95 12.36
C VAL A 115 14.54 -7.93 13.49
N ASP A 116 14.88 -8.32 14.72
CA ASP A 116 14.78 -7.47 15.92
C ASP A 116 13.40 -6.80 16.08
N GLY A 117 12.33 -7.55 15.81
CA GLY A 117 10.95 -7.05 15.89
C GLY A 117 10.49 -6.19 14.72
N ARG A 118 11.36 -5.92 13.73
CA ARG A 118 11.04 -5.19 12.50
C ARG A 118 10.76 -6.14 11.35
N ILE A 119 9.88 -5.73 10.43
CA ILE A 119 9.68 -6.41 9.15
C ILE A 119 10.63 -5.78 8.14
N VAL A 120 11.50 -6.59 7.54
CA VAL A 120 12.50 -6.12 6.56
C VAL A 120 12.46 -7.00 5.30
N PRO A 121 12.81 -6.47 4.12
CA PRO A 121 12.99 -7.27 2.90
C PRO A 121 14.03 -8.39 3.08
N LEU A 122 13.82 -9.52 2.39
CA LEU A 122 14.75 -10.67 2.40
C LEU A 122 16.01 -10.43 1.54
N ALA A 123 15.88 -9.65 0.47
CA ALA A 123 16.98 -9.13 -0.32
C ALA A 123 16.93 -7.59 -0.27
N PRO A 124 18.09 -6.89 -0.16
CA PRO A 124 18.15 -5.44 -0.23
C PRO A 124 17.64 -4.87 -1.55
#